data_AF-A0A926CTI2-F1
#
_entry.id   AF-A0A926CTI2-F1
#
_cell.length_a   1.000
_cell.length_b   1.000
_cell.length_c   1.000
_cell.angle_alpha   90.00
_cell.angle_beta   90.00
_cell.angle_gamma   90.00
#
_symmetry.space_group_name_H-M   'P 1'
#
loop_
_entity.id
_entity.type
_entity.pdbx_description
1 polymer ?
#
loop_
_entity_poly.entity_id
_entity_poly.type
_entity_poly.pdbx_seq_one_letter_code
_entity_poly.pdbx_strand_id
1 'polypeptide(L)'
;MQRLITCFLIIQFCIHQILLAQDTFSICAVDPVTGEVGSAGASCIAGSKIISDIHAGVGVIHTQAYYLPGNQNYAEDLMDEGVSPDDIIDSLIANDVSGTPEFRQYGIVDLVDGGRSAAYTGSSTDDYKNHITGPTYAIQGNILLGQEILDSMEAKFLNTEGTLACRLMAALQGANVPGADTRCLDDGISSLSAFLRVAVPDDGSSPFIDFNVANVGTTGIEPIDSLQTLFDAEGGCSTVAIHVPLKPAIKIFPVPASEKIIVQNTGDYVRIILRDITGKYILEKEVSGNEMTISVHDFSAGWYVIELIAENGESVSGKIILE
;
A
#
# COMPACT_ATOMS: atom_id res chain seq x y z
N MET A 1 28.14 -62.91 -12.10
CA MET A 1 27.09 -61.97 -12.54
C MET A 1 27.00 -60.87 -11.52
N GLN A 2 27.72 -59.81 -11.79
CA GLN A 2 27.98 -58.69 -10.90
C GLN A 2 27.80 -57.46 -11.79
N ARG A 3 26.89 -56.56 -11.41
CA ARG A 3 27.00 -55.09 -11.52
C ARG A 3 25.65 -54.38 -11.71
N LEU A 4 25.45 -53.40 -10.82
CA LEU A 4 24.76 -52.11 -10.96
C LEU A 4 23.23 -52.15 -11.07
N ILE A 5 22.47 -51.83 -10.02
CA ILE A 5 22.22 -50.47 -9.48
C ILE A 5 21.71 -49.52 -10.57
N THR A 6 20.39 -49.37 -10.66
CA THR A 6 19.72 -48.11 -11.06
C THR A 6 18.31 -48.16 -10.45
N CYS A 7 18.19 -47.80 -9.16
CA CYS A 7 17.54 -46.55 -8.76
C CYS A 7 16.41 -46.12 -9.71
N PHE A 8 15.24 -46.76 -9.58
CA PHE A 8 13.97 -46.16 -10.00
C PHE A 8 13.54 -45.12 -8.95
N LEU A 9 14.40 -44.13 -8.74
CA LEU A 9 14.08 -42.82 -8.19
C LEU A 9 13.69 -41.96 -9.40
N ILE A 10 12.50 -42.19 -9.96
CA ILE A 10 11.88 -41.16 -10.81
C ILE A 10 11.21 -40.21 -9.84
N ILE A 11 12.07 -39.35 -9.32
CA ILE A 11 11.85 -37.96 -8.92
C ILE A 11 10.46 -37.53 -9.33
N GLN A 12 9.57 -37.54 -8.34
CA GLN A 12 8.36 -36.74 -8.32
C GLN A 12 8.85 -35.30 -8.36
N PHE A 13 9.04 -34.79 -9.57
CA PHE A 13 9.33 -33.40 -9.84
C PHE A 13 8.04 -32.65 -9.52
N CYS A 14 7.79 -32.45 -8.22
CA CYS A 14 6.90 -31.40 -7.75
C CYS A 14 7.58 -30.10 -8.18
N ILE A 15 7.32 -29.69 -9.42
CA ILE A 15 7.47 -28.30 -9.81
C ILE A 15 6.48 -27.58 -8.90
N HIS A 16 6.96 -27.09 -7.75
CA HIS A 16 6.32 -25.96 -7.10
C HIS A 16 6.48 -24.82 -8.09
N GLN A 17 5.53 -24.73 -9.03
CA GLN A 17 5.29 -23.49 -9.75
C GLN A 17 4.90 -22.52 -8.64
N ILE A 18 5.88 -21.75 -8.17
CA ILE A 18 5.59 -20.53 -7.44
C ILE A 18 4.79 -19.71 -8.44
N LEU A 19 3.47 -19.64 -8.26
CA LEU A 19 2.60 -18.79 -9.06
C LEU A 19 3.00 -17.35 -8.74
N LEU A 20 3.95 -16.82 -9.50
CA LEU A 20 4.32 -15.42 -9.49
C LEU A 20 3.20 -14.64 -10.19
N ALA A 21 2.83 -13.47 -9.67
CA ALA A 21 1.69 -12.67 -10.14
C ALA A 21 1.71 -12.46 -11.66
N GLN A 22 0.92 -13.26 -12.37
CA GLN A 22 0.87 -13.21 -13.85
C GLN A 22 -0.21 -12.30 -14.40
N ASP A 23 -1.25 -11.93 -13.66
CA ASP A 23 -2.23 -10.91 -14.10
C ASP A 23 -2.42 -9.99 -12.93
N THR A 24 -2.43 -8.70 -13.18
CA THR A 24 -2.37 -7.70 -12.12
C THR A 24 -2.83 -6.40 -12.72
N PHE A 25 -3.71 -5.69 -12.03
CA PHE A 25 -3.92 -4.27 -12.25
C PHE A 25 -3.49 -3.54 -11.00
N SER A 26 -2.76 -2.45 -11.18
CA SER A 26 -2.18 -1.73 -10.06
C SER A 26 -1.88 -0.27 -10.44
N ILE A 27 -1.67 0.55 -9.42
CA ILE A 27 -1.39 1.97 -9.52
C ILE A 27 -0.28 2.35 -8.52
N CYS A 28 0.70 3.10 -9.01
CA CYS A 28 1.62 3.88 -8.20
C CYS A 28 1.20 5.35 -8.29
N ALA A 29 1.21 6.07 -7.18
CA ALA A 29 0.92 7.49 -7.19
C ALA A 29 1.67 8.24 -6.09
N VAL A 30 1.88 9.53 -6.31
CA VAL A 30 2.41 10.45 -5.31
C VAL A 30 1.48 11.65 -5.14
N ASP A 31 1.58 12.30 -3.99
CA ASP A 31 1.00 13.61 -3.74
C ASP A 31 2.11 14.61 -3.40
N PRO A 32 2.50 15.47 -4.36
CA PRO A 32 3.53 16.48 -4.16
C PRO A 32 3.20 17.54 -3.10
N VAL A 33 1.92 17.70 -2.73
CA VAL A 33 1.49 18.68 -1.74
C VAL A 33 1.75 18.17 -0.33
N THR A 34 1.44 16.91 -0.07
CA THR A 34 1.59 16.28 1.26
C THR A 34 2.92 15.54 1.41
N GLY A 35 3.58 15.19 0.30
CA GLY A 35 4.74 14.30 0.28
C GLY A 35 4.37 12.82 0.45
N GLU A 36 3.08 12.49 0.35
CA GLU A 36 2.64 11.09 0.41
C GLU A 36 3.05 10.34 -0.85
N VAL A 37 3.45 9.09 -0.66
CA VAL A 37 3.72 8.13 -1.73
C VAL A 37 2.82 6.92 -1.52
N GLY A 38 2.23 6.39 -2.58
CA GLY A 38 1.16 5.42 -2.43
C GLY A 38 1.04 4.44 -3.58
N SER A 39 0.46 3.30 -3.23
CA SER A 39 0.53 2.07 -4.01
C SER A 39 -0.72 1.26 -3.76
N ALA A 40 -1.37 0.79 -4.82
CA ALA A 40 -2.52 -0.08 -4.71
C ALA A 40 -2.55 -1.09 -5.88
N GLY A 41 -3.07 -2.28 -5.64
CA GLY A 41 -3.17 -3.28 -6.70
C GLY A 41 -3.96 -4.50 -6.29
N ALA A 42 -4.33 -5.30 -7.29
CA ALA A 42 -5.02 -6.56 -7.08
C ALA A 42 -4.66 -7.59 -8.17
N SER A 43 -4.89 -8.87 -7.86
CA SER A 43 -4.58 -9.99 -8.74
C SER A 43 -5.43 -11.22 -8.40
N CYS A 44 -5.76 -12.03 -9.40
CA CYS A 44 -6.33 -13.37 -9.31
C CYS A 44 -5.32 -14.45 -8.89
N ILE A 45 -4.25 -14.04 -8.19
CA ILE A 45 -3.44 -14.93 -7.37
C ILE A 45 -3.35 -14.40 -5.95
N ALA A 46 -2.95 -15.25 -5.01
CA ALA A 46 -2.68 -14.83 -3.65
C ALA A 46 -1.38 -13.98 -3.57
N GLY A 47 -1.35 -13.01 -2.65
CA GLY A 47 -0.13 -12.30 -2.30
C GLY A 47 0.36 -11.25 -3.30
N SER A 48 -0.55 -10.58 -4.02
CA SER A 48 -0.21 -9.52 -4.99
C SER A 48 0.61 -8.36 -4.43
N LYS A 49 0.61 -8.13 -3.11
CA LYS A 49 1.40 -7.08 -2.44
C LYS A 49 2.89 -7.11 -2.77
N ILE A 50 3.44 -8.27 -3.16
CA ILE A 50 4.87 -8.42 -3.51
C ILE A 50 5.34 -7.48 -4.63
N ILE A 51 4.46 -7.05 -5.53
CA ILE A 51 4.82 -6.15 -6.62
C ILE A 51 5.15 -4.73 -6.14
N SER A 52 4.71 -4.38 -4.93
CA SER A 52 4.71 -3.03 -4.40
C SER A 52 5.98 -2.75 -3.61
N ASP A 53 6.68 -1.71 -4.04
CA ASP A 53 7.86 -1.20 -3.39
C ASP A 53 7.72 0.31 -3.15
N ILE A 54 7.81 0.73 -1.89
CA ILE A 54 7.46 2.08 -1.45
C ILE A 54 8.65 2.67 -0.73
N HIS A 55 9.09 3.83 -1.21
CA HIS A 55 10.18 4.62 -0.65
C HIS A 55 9.59 5.89 -0.03
N ALA A 56 9.40 5.88 1.29
CA ALA A 56 8.80 6.98 2.04
C ALA A 56 9.48 8.33 1.71
N GLY A 57 8.69 9.33 1.31
CA GLY A 57 9.19 10.65 0.93
C GLY A 57 9.99 10.72 -0.37
N VAL A 58 10.10 9.62 -1.13
CA VAL A 58 10.83 9.54 -2.40
C VAL A 58 9.88 9.17 -3.54
N GLY A 59 9.34 7.95 -3.53
CA GLY A 59 8.57 7.42 -4.66
C GLY A 59 8.02 6.01 -4.44
N VAL A 60 7.50 5.42 -5.52
CA VAL A 60 6.93 4.08 -5.54
C VAL A 60 7.30 3.38 -6.84
N ILE A 61 7.63 2.08 -6.73
CA ILE A 61 7.93 1.19 -7.85
C ILE A 61 6.95 0.02 -7.79
N HIS A 62 6.30 -0.27 -8.91
CA HIS A 62 5.65 -1.54 -9.16
C HIS A 62 6.45 -2.36 -10.18
N THR A 63 6.73 -3.60 -9.83
CA THR A 63 7.28 -4.60 -10.74
C THR A 63 6.34 -5.80 -10.85
N GLN A 64 5.77 -6.04 -12.03
CA GLN A 64 4.76 -7.08 -12.26
C GLN A 64 4.93 -7.72 -13.64
N ALA A 65 4.09 -8.73 -13.96
CA ALA A 65 4.19 -9.60 -15.13
C ALA A 65 5.52 -10.36 -15.18
N TYR A 66 5.47 -11.69 -14.97
CA TYR A 66 6.68 -12.51 -14.85
C TYR A 66 7.69 -11.89 -13.85
N TYR A 67 7.18 -11.51 -12.68
CA TYR A 67 7.91 -10.79 -11.63
C TYR A 67 9.26 -11.42 -11.30
N LEU A 68 10.28 -10.57 -11.18
CA LEU A 68 11.64 -10.94 -10.77
C LEU A 68 12.09 -10.06 -9.60
N PRO A 69 12.35 -10.63 -8.41
CA PRO A 69 12.82 -9.88 -7.25
C PRO A 69 14.11 -9.09 -7.52
N GLY A 70 15.02 -9.65 -8.34
CA GLY A 70 16.27 -8.97 -8.67
C GLY A 70 16.07 -7.67 -9.45
N ASN A 71 15.01 -7.56 -10.26
CA ASN A 71 14.70 -6.32 -10.96
C ASN A 71 14.09 -5.28 -10.02
N GLN A 72 13.26 -5.71 -9.06
CA GLN A 72 12.73 -4.82 -8.03
C GLN A 72 13.85 -4.23 -7.18
N ASN A 73 14.73 -5.08 -6.64
CA ASN A 73 15.89 -4.62 -5.85
C ASN A 73 16.80 -3.66 -6.65
N TYR A 74 16.99 -3.92 -7.95
CA TYR A 74 17.79 -3.02 -8.79
C TYR A 74 17.10 -1.67 -9.01
N ALA A 75 15.78 -1.66 -9.16
CA ALA A 75 15.01 -0.42 -9.25
C ALA A 75 15.01 0.36 -7.92
N GLU A 76 14.93 -0.34 -6.79
CA GLU A 76 15.06 0.20 -5.43
C GLU A 76 16.38 0.97 -5.28
N ASP A 77 17.51 0.35 -5.61
CA ASP A 77 18.83 0.97 -5.54
C ASP A 77 18.88 2.29 -6.37
N LEU A 78 18.31 2.27 -7.58
CA LEU A 78 18.29 3.45 -8.46
C LEU A 78 17.36 4.56 -7.95
N MET A 79 16.21 4.21 -7.38
CA MET A 79 15.29 5.18 -6.78
C MET A 79 15.91 5.86 -5.56
N ASP A 80 16.60 5.10 -4.71
CA ASP A 80 17.34 5.63 -3.56
C ASP A 80 18.51 6.55 -3.97
N GLU A 81 19.09 6.33 -5.15
CA GLU A 81 20.08 7.22 -5.78
C GLU A 81 19.45 8.47 -6.44
N GLY A 82 18.12 8.56 -6.50
CA GLY A 82 17.39 9.69 -7.07
C GLY A 82 17.32 9.69 -8.60
N VAL A 83 17.56 8.54 -9.23
CA VAL A 83 17.44 8.37 -10.69
C VAL A 83 15.99 8.59 -11.12
N SER A 84 15.78 9.17 -12.32
CA SER A 84 14.42 9.49 -12.78
C SER A 84 13.63 8.22 -13.14
N PRO A 85 12.28 8.23 -13.05
CA PRO A 85 11.47 7.06 -13.38
C PRO A 85 11.71 6.53 -14.80
N ASP A 86 11.89 7.42 -15.78
CA ASP A 86 12.24 7.05 -17.15
C ASP A 86 13.61 6.35 -17.22
N ASP A 87 14.63 6.93 -16.58
CA ASP A 87 15.99 6.35 -16.57
C ASP A 87 16.04 5.01 -15.81
N ILE A 88 15.22 4.84 -14.75
CA ILE A 88 15.07 3.56 -14.05
C ILE A 88 14.48 2.52 -15.00
N ILE A 89 13.42 2.86 -15.74
CA ILE A 89 12.81 1.94 -16.71
C ILE A 89 13.80 1.57 -17.82
N ASP A 90 14.50 2.54 -18.40
CA ASP A 90 15.52 2.28 -19.43
C ASP A 90 16.62 1.36 -18.90
N SER A 91 17.04 1.57 -17.64
CA SER A 91 18.03 0.73 -16.97
C SER A 91 17.51 -0.68 -16.72
N LEU A 92 16.25 -0.85 -16.32
CA LEU A 92 15.61 -2.16 -16.12
C LEU A 92 15.47 -2.93 -17.43
N ILE A 93 15.15 -2.25 -18.53
CA ILE A 93 15.05 -2.88 -19.86
C ILE A 93 16.44 -3.35 -20.31
N ALA A 94 17.45 -2.50 -20.16
CA ALA A 94 18.82 -2.83 -20.58
C ALA A 94 19.47 -3.93 -19.73
N ASN A 95 19.09 -4.04 -18.46
CA ASN A 95 19.74 -4.89 -17.46
C ASN A 95 18.79 -5.89 -16.79
N ASP A 96 17.69 -6.28 -17.44
CA ASP A 96 16.77 -7.30 -16.92
C ASP A 96 17.56 -8.54 -16.48
N VAL A 97 17.34 -9.01 -15.25
CA VAL A 97 18.13 -10.08 -14.63
C VAL A 97 18.15 -11.37 -15.45
N SER A 98 17.11 -11.61 -16.24
CA SER A 98 16.99 -12.78 -17.11
C SER A 98 17.27 -12.48 -18.59
N GLY A 99 17.54 -11.22 -18.95
CA GLY A 99 17.68 -10.76 -20.33
C GLY A 99 16.41 -10.85 -21.15
N THR A 100 15.23 -10.80 -20.52
CA THR A 100 13.92 -10.90 -21.20
C THR A 100 12.94 -9.79 -20.75
N PRO A 101 13.33 -8.51 -20.91
CA PRO A 101 12.50 -7.38 -20.48
C PRO A 101 11.11 -7.36 -21.15
N GLU A 102 10.96 -7.95 -22.33
CA GLU A 102 9.69 -8.01 -23.07
C GLU A 102 8.56 -8.76 -22.34
N PHE A 103 8.87 -9.53 -21.29
CA PHE A 103 7.89 -10.21 -20.44
C PHE A 103 7.55 -9.43 -19.17
N ARG A 104 8.14 -8.25 -18.96
CA ARG A 104 8.02 -7.47 -17.73
C ARG A 104 7.04 -6.31 -17.87
N GLN A 105 6.52 -5.85 -16.74
CA GLN A 105 5.73 -4.65 -16.65
C GLN A 105 6.13 -3.82 -15.43
N TYR A 106 6.35 -2.53 -15.64
CA TYR A 106 6.83 -1.59 -14.62
C TYR A 106 5.94 -0.36 -14.55
N GLY A 107 5.73 0.17 -13.35
CA GLY A 107 5.16 1.49 -13.11
C GLY A 107 5.96 2.17 -12.02
N ILE A 108 6.46 3.38 -12.26
CA ILE A 108 7.37 4.07 -11.35
C ILE A 108 6.95 5.53 -11.25
N VAL A 109 6.90 6.05 -10.02
CA VAL A 109 6.61 7.45 -9.75
C VAL A 109 7.47 7.97 -8.62
N ASP A 110 7.79 9.26 -8.64
CA ASP A 110 8.47 9.92 -7.52
C ASP A 110 7.96 11.35 -7.29
N LEU A 111 8.37 11.94 -6.18
CA LEU A 111 8.01 13.28 -5.73
C LEU A 111 8.87 14.40 -6.33
N VAL A 112 9.91 14.08 -7.10
CA VAL A 112 10.87 15.07 -7.60
C VAL A 112 10.20 15.98 -8.63
N ASP A 113 10.57 17.26 -8.66
CA ASP A 113 10.04 18.27 -9.59
C ASP A 113 8.51 18.40 -9.62
N GLY A 114 7.83 18.03 -8.52
CA GLY A 114 6.37 18.08 -8.42
C GLY A 114 5.67 16.84 -8.97
N GLY A 115 6.40 15.75 -9.19
CA GLY A 115 5.88 14.49 -9.70
C GLY A 115 6.54 14.11 -11.02
N ARG A 116 7.17 12.93 -11.05
CA ARG A 116 7.60 12.27 -12.29
C ARG A 116 6.98 10.89 -12.34
N SER A 117 6.67 10.41 -13.54
CA SER A 117 6.10 9.08 -13.74
C SER A 117 6.63 8.44 -15.02
N ALA A 118 6.80 7.13 -14.99
CA ALA A 118 7.10 6.33 -16.16
C ALA A 118 6.46 4.95 -16.00
N ALA A 119 6.13 4.31 -17.13
CA ALA A 119 5.63 2.95 -17.14
C ALA A 119 6.14 2.21 -18.38
N TYR A 120 6.23 0.89 -18.27
CA TYR A 120 6.65 0.01 -19.35
C TYR A 120 5.79 -1.24 -19.36
N THR A 121 5.32 -1.62 -20.54
CA THR A 121 4.61 -2.89 -20.76
C THR A 121 5.32 -3.63 -21.87
N GLY A 122 5.99 -4.72 -21.52
CA GLY A 122 6.72 -5.55 -22.48
C GLY A 122 5.79 -6.19 -23.51
N SER A 123 6.26 -6.32 -24.75
CA SER A 123 5.44 -6.84 -25.87
C SER A 123 4.95 -8.28 -25.69
N SER A 124 5.65 -9.06 -24.87
CA SER A 124 5.39 -10.47 -24.57
C SER A 124 4.70 -10.67 -23.22
N THR A 125 4.27 -9.60 -22.54
CA THR A 125 3.29 -9.72 -21.46
C THR A 125 1.97 -10.27 -22.03
N ASP A 126 1.10 -10.83 -21.20
CA ASP A 126 -0.11 -11.51 -21.69
C ASP A 126 -1.29 -10.52 -21.87
N ASP A 127 -2.03 -10.66 -22.97
CA ASP A 127 -3.12 -9.74 -23.35
C ASP A 127 -4.42 -10.01 -22.55
N TYR A 128 -5.28 -9.00 -22.30
CA TYR A 128 -5.07 -7.59 -22.63
C TYR A 128 -4.08 -6.93 -21.68
N LYS A 129 -3.11 -6.17 -22.21
CA LYS A 129 -2.11 -5.45 -21.42
C LYS A 129 -1.96 -4.02 -21.89
N ASN A 130 -1.80 -3.12 -20.95
CA ASN A 130 -1.39 -1.75 -21.23
C ASN A 130 -0.92 -1.05 -19.96
N HIS A 131 -0.45 0.19 -20.11
CA HIS A 131 -0.26 1.13 -19.02
C HIS A 131 -0.77 2.52 -19.42
N ILE A 132 -1.04 3.35 -18.41
CA ILE A 132 -1.40 4.76 -18.54
C ILE A 132 -0.55 5.54 -17.52
N THR A 133 -0.01 6.68 -17.92
CA THR A 133 0.79 7.56 -17.07
C THR A 133 0.18 8.94 -17.03
N GLY A 134 0.12 9.53 -15.83
CA GLY A 134 -0.15 10.95 -15.63
C GLY A 134 0.95 11.59 -14.78
N PRO A 135 0.88 12.90 -14.50
CA PRO A 135 2.00 13.62 -13.88
C PRO A 135 2.48 13.07 -12.54
N THR A 136 1.58 12.47 -11.75
CA THR A 136 1.86 11.99 -10.39
C THR A 136 1.43 10.54 -10.19
N TYR A 137 1.18 9.79 -11.26
CA TYR A 137 0.72 8.40 -11.18
C TYR A 137 1.09 7.57 -12.41
N ALA A 138 1.21 6.27 -12.21
CA ALA A 138 1.33 5.25 -13.24
C ALA A 138 0.34 4.12 -12.93
N ILE A 139 -0.49 3.77 -13.90
CA ILE A 139 -1.48 2.68 -13.83
C ILE A 139 -1.12 1.65 -14.88
N GLN A 140 -1.13 0.38 -14.52
CA GLN A 140 -0.71 -0.69 -15.42
C GLN A 140 -1.47 -1.97 -15.13
N GLY A 141 -1.66 -2.76 -16.17
CA GLY A 141 -2.08 -4.13 -15.98
C GLY A 141 -1.94 -5.01 -17.21
N ASN A 142 -2.13 -6.30 -16.98
CA ASN A 142 -2.02 -7.36 -17.98
C ASN A 142 -3.00 -8.50 -17.65
N ILE A 143 -3.35 -9.27 -18.69
CA ILE A 143 -4.46 -10.24 -18.72
C ILE A 143 -5.78 -9.64 -18.20
N LEU A 144 -6.01 -8.40 -18.62
CA LEU A 144 -7.22 -7.66 -18.30
C LEU A 144 -8.36 -8.04 -19.25
N LEU A 145 -9.60 -7.76 -18.82
CA LEU A 145 -10.76 -7.88 -19.71
C LEU A 145 -10.64 -6.97 -20.94
N GLY A 146 -10.03 -5.80 -20.75
CA GLY A 146 -9.80 -4.82 -21.79
C GLY A 146 -9.23 -3.50 -21.25
N GLN A 147 -9.06 -2.53 -22.13
CA GLN A 147 -8.56 -1.19 -21.82
C GLN A 147 -9.44 -0.46 -20.80
N GLU A 148 -10.75 -0.73 -20.84
CA GLU A 148 -11.75 -0.10 -19.99
C GLU A 148 -11.48 -0.27 -18.49
N ILE A 149 -10.75 -1.32 -18.09
CA ILE A 149 -10.34 -1.52 -16.70
C ILE A 149 -9.39 -0.40 -16.28
N LEU A 150 -8.36 -0.12 -17.08
CA LEU A 150 -7.38 0.93 -16.81
C LEU A 150 -8.01 2.32 -16.90
N ASP A 151 -8.84 2.55 -17.93
CA ASP A 151 -9.55 3.83 -18.11
C ASP A 151 -10.47 4.13 -16.93
N SER A 152 -11.16 3.11 -16.40
CA SER A 152 -12.03 3.25 -15.22
C SER A 152 -11.23 3.51 -13.95
N MET A 153 -10.08 2.84 -13.75
CA MET A 153 -9.17 3.11 -12.64
C MET A 153 -8.66 4.56 -12.68
N GLU A 154 -8.18 5.02 -13.84
CA GLU A 154 -7.69 6.38 -14.04
C GLU A 154 -8.80 7.41 -13.79
N ALA A 155 -9.98 7.20 -14.39
CA ALA A 155 -11.11 8.10 -14.21
C ALA A 155 -11.50 8.21 -12.73
N LYS A 156 -11.54 7.11 -11.99
CA LYS A 156 -11.86 7.16 -10.55
C LYS A 156 -10.77 7.87 -9.74
N PHE A 157 -9.50 7.58 -10.01
CA PHE A 157 -8.39 8.24 -9.34
C PHE A 157 -8.42 9.77 -9.53
N LEU A 158 -8.62 10.22 -10.77
CA LEU A 158 -8.63 11.65 -11.13
C LEU A 158 -9.85 12.41 -10.62
N ASN A 159 -11.01 11.75 -10.53
CA ASN A 159 -12.27 12.39 -10.13
C ASN A 159 -12.57 12.28 -8.63
N THR A 160 -11.72 11.59 -7.86
CA THR A 160 -11.85 11.51 -6.40
C THR A 160 -11.02 12.59 -5.73
N GLU A 161 -11.68 13.42 -4.95
CA GLU A 161 -11.04 14.39 -4.05
C GLU A 161 -10.64 13.73 -2.73
N GLY A 162 -9.72 14.36 -1.98
CA GLY A 162 -9.27 13.90 -0.67
C GLY A 162 -7.82 13.43 -0.65
N THR A 163 -7.49 12.61 0.34
CA THR A 163 -6.13 12.10 0.57
C THR A 163 -5.67 11.17 -0.55
N LEU A 164 -4.36 10.94 -0.67
CA LEU A 164 -3.83 9.99 -1.66
C LEU A 164 -4.46 8.60 -1.50
N ALA A 165 -4.66 8.16 -0.25
CA ALA A 165 -5.30 6.88 0.07
C ALA A 165 -6.73 6.77 -0.51
N CYS A 166 -7.52 7.84 -0.42
CA CYS A 166 -8.86 7.91 -1.01
C CYS A 166 -8.85 7.74 -2.51
N ARG A 167 -7.96 8.46 -3.20
CA ARG A 167 -7.84 8.37 -4.66
C ARG A 167 -7.40 6.98 -5.10
N LEU A 168 -6.45 6.37 -4.39
CA LEU A 168 -5.98 5.01 -4.65
C LEU A 168 -7.06 3.95 -4.43
N MET A 169 -7.82 4.05 -3.33
CA MET A 169 -8.95 3.16 -3.09
C MET A 169 -10.03 3.32 -4.17
N ALA A 170 -10.33 4.57 -4.57
CA ALA A 170 -11.25 4.83 -5.67
C ALA A 170 -10.75 4.25 -7.00
N ALA A 171 -9.45 4.33 -7.29
CA ALA A 171 -8.84 3.72 -8.46
C ALA A 171 -9.12 2.21 -8.50
N LEU A 172 -8.87 1.49 -7.41
CA LEU A 172 -9.19 0.06 -7.32
C LEU A 172 -10.68 -0.21 -7.49
N GLN A 173 -11.56 0.61 -6.91
CA GLN A 173 -13.00 0.50 -7.16
C GLN A 173 -13.39 0.68 -8.64
N GLY A 174 -12.55 1.38 -9.43
CA GLY A 174 -12.70 1.46 -10.89
C GLY A 174 -12.49 0.12 -11.61
N ALA A 175 -11.69 -0.78 -11.03
CA ALA A 175 -11.47 -2.14 -11.52
C ALA A 175 -12.31 -3.20 -10.79
N ASN A 176 -13.23 -2.80 -9.92
CA ASN A 176 -14.07 -3.72 -9.14
C ASN A 176 -15.23 -4.27 -9.98
N VAL A 177 -14.89 -5.09 -10.98
CA VAL A 177 -15.83 -5.79 -11.84
C VAL A 177 -15.36 -7.23 -12.06
N PRO A 178 -16.28 -8.20 -12.21
CA PRO A 178 -15.93 -9.57 -12.51
C PRO A 178 -15.04 -9.68 -13.75
N GLY A 179 -13.92 -10.38 -13.62
CA GLY A 179 -12.98 -10.59 -14.72
C GLY A 179 -12.08 -9.40 -15.05
N ALA A 180 -12.00 -8.37 -14.20
CA ALA A 180 -10.99 -7.31 -14.33
C ALA A 180 -9.59 -7.91 -14.54
N ASP A 181 -9.28 -8.95 -13.77
CA ASP A 181 -8.31 -10.01 -14.09
C ASP A 181 -9.07 -11.21 -14.66
N THR A 182 -8.83 -11.57 -15.93
CA THR A 182 -9.73 -12.50 -16.65
C THR A 182 -9.72 -13.92 -16.11
N ARG A 183 -8.70 -14.33 -15.35
CA ARG A 183 -8.69 -15.64 -14.68
C ARG A 183 -9.77 -15.77 -13.61
N CYS A 184 -10.20 -14.65 -13.03
CA CYS A 184 -11.22 -14.60 -11.98
C CYS A 184 -12.64 -14.41 -12.53
N LEU A 185 -12.81 -14.37 -13.85
CA LEU A 185 -14.11 -14.15 -14.49
C LEU A 185 -15.12 -15.25 -14.14
N ASP A 186 -14.71 -16.52 -14.17
CA ASP A 186 -15.58 -17.66 -13.88
C ASP A 186 -15.99 -17.72 -12.40
N ASP A 187 -15.17 -17.16 -11.50
CA ASP A 187 -15.46 -17.03 -10.07
C ASP A 187 -16.37 -15.82 -9.77
N GLY A 188 -16.66 -14.98 -10.78
CA GLY A 188 -17.55 -13.83 -10.66
C GLY A 188 -16.96 -12.68 -9.83
N ILE A 189 -15.64 -12.59 -9.71
CA ILE A 189 -14.90 -11.61 -8.90
C ILE A 189 -13.84 -10.89 -9.75
N SER A 190 -13.34 -9.77 -9.25
CA SER A 190 -12.30 -8.98 -9.92
C SER A 190 -10.91 -9.62 -9.81
N SER A 191 -10.64 -10.28 -8.67
CA SER A 191 -9.31 -10.71 -8.23
C SER A 191 -9.43 -11.72 -7.06
N LEU A 192 -8.30 -12.29 -6.60
CA LEU A 192 -8.21 -13.13 -5.38
C LEU A 192 -7.49 -12.43 -4.22
N SER A 193 -6.68 -11.41 -4.51
CA SER A 193 -5.98 -10.61 -3.52
C SER A 193 -5.97 -9.15 -3.93
N ALA A 194 -5.93 -8.25 -2.94
CA ALA A 194 -5.84 -6.81 -3.15
C ALA A 194 -5.07 -6.15 -2.01
N PHE A 195 -4.41 -5.03 -2.28
CA PHE A 195 -3.68 -4.26 -1.29
C PHE A 195 -3.78 -2.75 -1.54
N LEU A 196 -3.63 -1.98 -0.46
CA LEU A 196 -3.52 -0.53 -0.46
C LEU A 196 -2.45 -0.12 0.55
N ARG A 197 -1.48 0.66 0.10
CA ARG A 197 -0.35 1.12 0.90
C ARG A 197 -0.10 2.60 0.67
N VAL A 198 0.15 3.35 1.73
CA VAL A 198 0.53 4.77 1.65
C VAL A 198 1.58 5.05 2.72
N ALA A 199 2.69 5.68 2.32
CA ALA A 199 3.70 6.17 3.24
C ALA A 199 3.75 7.69 3.25
N VAL A 200 4.00 8.26 4.43
CA VAL A 200 4.33 9.69 4.62
C VAL A 200 5.86 9.88 4.67
N PRO A 201 6.41 11.09 4.46
CA PRO A 201 7.85 11.31 4.33
C PRO A 201 8.74 10.81 5.48
N ASP A 202 8.19 10.73 6.70
CA ASP A 202 8.93 10.32 7.90
C ASP A 202 8.67 8.85 8.29
N ASP A 203 7.97 8.08 7.47
CA ASP A 203 7.76 6.66 7.73
C ASP A 203 9.09 5.89 7.66
N GLY A 204 9.31 5.02 8.65
CA GLY A 204 10.42 4.07 8.65
C GLY A 204 10.13 2.86 7.76
N SER A 205 10.47 1.66 8.23
CA SER A 205 10.29 0.41 7.46
C SER A 205 8.83 -0.04 7.30
N SER A 206 7.85 0.74 7.72
CA SER A 206 6.43 0.37 7.65
C SER A 206 5.60 1.58 7.27
N PRO A 207 4.83 1.51 6.18
CA PRO A 207 4.05 2.63 5.69
C PRO A 207 2.85 2.92 6.62
N PHE A 208 2.44 4.18 6.68
CA PHE A 208 1.31 4.69 7.45
C PHE A 208 0.03 3.89 7.21
N ILE A 209 -0.24 3.50 5.96
CA ILE A 209 -1.29 2.55 5.57
C ILE A 209 -0.63 1.31 4.94
N ASP A 210 -0.99 0.12 5.41
CA ASP A 210 -0.58 -1.19 4.83
C ASP A 210 -1.73 -2.21 4.91
N PHE A 211 -2.80 -1.98 4.14
CA PHE A 211 -3.89 -2.95 4.05
C PHE A 211 -3.60 -4.02 3.01
N ASN A 212 -3.82 -5.29 3.39
CA ASN A 212 -3.53 -6.43 2.55
C ASN A 212 -4.58 -7.53 2.72
N VAL A 213 -5.38 -7.75 1.69
CA VAL A 213 -6.24 -8.92 1.53
C VAL A 213 -5.44 -9.95 0.74
N ALA A 214 -4.70 -10.80 1.46
CA ALA A 214 -3.72 -11.69 0.84
C ALA A 214 -4.34 -12.80 -0.03
N ASN A 215 -5.52 -13.28 0.34
CA ASN A 215 -6.31 -14.27 -0.41
C ASN A 215 -7.72 -14.33 0.18
N VAL A 216 -8.77 -14.26 -0.65
CA VAL A 216 -10.16 -14.44 -0.20
C VAL A 216 -10.60 -15.90 -0.13
N GLY A 217 -9.89 -16.84 -0.78
CA GLY A 217 -9.98 -18.30 -0.61
C GLY A 217 -11.31 -18.99 -0.96
N THR A 218 -12.40 -18.23 -1.07
CA THR A 218 -13.77 -18.69 -1.30
C THR A 218 -14.42 -17.88 -2.42
N THR A 219 -15.08 -18.58 -3.33
CA THR A 219 -15.89 -17.99 -4.41
C THR A 219 -16.94 -17.03 -3.86
N GLY A 220 -17.06 -15.84 -4.45
CA GLY A 220 -18.10 -14.85 -4.14
C GLY A 220 -17.75 -13.81 -3.08
N ILE A 221 -16.53 -13.81 -2.53
CA ILE A 221 -16.00 -12.68 -1.75
C ILE A 221 -15.11 -11.85 -2.68
N GLU A 222 -15.46 -10.58 -2.85
CA GLU A 222 -14.68 -9.63 -3.64
C GLU A 222 -13.53 -9.05 -2.79
N PRO A 223 -12.25 -9.24 -3.18
CA PRO A 223 -11.12 -8.70 -2.42
C PRO A 223 -11.11 -7.17 -2.33
N ILE A 224 -11.56 -6.46 -3.36
CA ILE A 224 -11.58 -4.99 -3.34
C ILE A 224 -12.62 -4.47 -2.34
N ASP A 225 -13.77 -5.14 -2.21
CA ASP A 225 -14.77 -4.83 -1.17
C ASP A 225 -14.25 -5.15 0.24
N SER A 226 -13.50 -6.24 0.37
CA SER A 226 -12.84 -6.61 1.63
C SER A 226 -11.78 -5.57 2.02
N LEU A 227 -11.02 -5.07 1.03
CA LEU A 227 -10.04 -4.02 1.21
C LEU A 227 -10.72 -2.68 1.58
N GLN A 228 -11.83 -2.33 0.93
CA GLN A 228 -12.65 -1.18 1.27
C GLN A 228 -13.15 -1.25 2.72
N THR A 229 -13.54 -2.44 3.19
CA THR A 229 -13.97 -2.64 4.58
C THR A 229 -12.84 -2.34 5.58
N LEU A 230 -11.59 -2.75 5.27
CA LEU A 230 -10.42 -2.41 6.07
C LEU A 230 -10.15 -0.90 6.05
N PHE A 231 -10.25 -0.29 4.87
CA PHE A 231 -10.05 1.14 4.67
C PHE A 231 -11.07 2.00 5.44
N ASP A 232 -12.35 1.64 5.38
CA ASP A 232 -13.43 2.34 6.07
C ASP A 232 -13.34 2.19 7.60
N ALA A 233 -12.85 1.03 8.08
CA ALA A 233 -12.64 0.80 9.51
C ALA A 233 -11.58 1.75 10.12
N GLU A 234 -10.62 2.21 9.33
CA GLU A 234 -9.59 3.18 9.72
C GLU A 234 -10.00 4.64 9.42
N GLY A 235 -11.29 4.89 9.16
CA GLY A 235 -11.85 6.23 8.95
C GLY A 235 -12.11 6.61 7.49
N GLY A 236 -11.73 5.73 6.55
CA GLY A 236 -11.97 5.87 5.12
C GLY A 236 -11.66 7.26 4.59
N CYS A 237 -12.56 7.80 3.76
CA CYS A 237 -12.45 9.17 3.24
C CYS A 237 -13.13 10.24 4.10
N SER A 238 -13.53 9.90 5.33
CA SER A 238 -14.32 10.79 6.18
C SER A 238 -13.50 11.83 6.94
N THR A 239 -12.25 12.08 6.54
CA THR A 239 -11.43 13.13 7.12
C THR A 239 -11.12 14.22 6.09
N VAL A 240 -11.69 15.40 6.34
CA VAL A 240 -11.07 16.67 5.96
C VAL A 240 -9.81 16.81 6.84
N ALA A 241 -8.82 15.96 6.60
CA ALA A 241 -7.49 16.14 7.16
C ALA A 241 -6.71 16.95 6.13
N ILE A 242 -6.80 18.27 6.25
CA ILE A 242 -5.75 19.12 5.70
C ILE A 242 -4.48 18.69 6.44
N HIS A 243 -3.62 17.90 5.80
CA HIS A 243 -2.27 17.66 6.30
C HIS A 243 -1.46 18.94 6.06
N VAL A 244 -1.71 19.94 6.91
CA VAL A 244 -0.72 21.00 7.15
C VAL A 244 0.46 20.30 7.81
N PRO A 245 1.71 20.49 7.32
CA PRO A 245 2.88 19.84 7.89
C PRO A 245 2.88 20.00 9.41
N LEU A 246 2.85 18.87 10.12
CA LEU A 246 2.60 18.84 11.55
C LEU A 246 3.69 19.62 12.29
N LYS A 247 3.22 20.60 13.06
CA LYS A 247 3.83 21.09 14.29
C LYS A 247 4.39 19.92 15.14
N PRO A 248 5.42 20.16 15.97
CA PRO A 248 6.33 19.13 16.48
C PRO A 248 5.62 17.86 16.97
N ALA A 249 6.04 16.72 16.42
CA ALA A 249 5.51 15.38 16.70
C ALA A 249 5.22 15.18 18.19
N ILE A 250 3.96 14.90 18.50
CA ILE A 250 3.52 14.49 19.84
C ILE A 250 4.25 13.18 20.18
N LYS A 251 4.91 13.15 21.33
CA LYS A 251 5.61 11.95 21.80
C LYS A 251 4.79 11.29 22.91
N ILE A 252 4.48 10.02 22.71
CA ILE A 252 3.73 9.22 23.67
C ILE A 252 4.65 8.11 24.18
N PHE A 253 4.93 8.12 25.47
CA PHE A 253 5.78 7.13 26.12
C PHE A 253 4.94 6.28 27.07
N PRO A 254 4.76 4.97 26.81
CA PRO A 254 4.33 4.06 27.86
C PRO A 254 5.45 3.94 28.90
N VAL A 255 5.09 3.98 30.19
CA VAL A 255 6.00 3.72 31.30
C VAL A 255 5.53 2.46 32.03
N PRO A 256 5.91 1.26 31.53
CA PRO A 256 5.34 -0.02 31.97
C PRO A 256 5.47 -0.26 33.48
N ALA A 257 6.62 0.14 34.06
CA ALA A 257 6.88 -0.04 35.49
C ALA A 257 5.99 0.78 36.43
N SER A 258 5.24 1.76 35.89
CA SER A 258 4.42 2.67 36.69
C SER A 258 2.98 2.81 36.20
N GLU A 259 2.57 1.98 35.24
CA GLU A 259 1.22 1.97 34.64
C GLU A 259 0.75 3.37 34.25
N LYS A 260 1.63 4.11 33.57
CA LYS A 260 1.39 5.48 33.13
C LYS A 260 1.77 5.67 31.68
N ILE A 261 1.10 6.63 31.07
CA ILE A 261 1.44 7.17 29.76
C ILE A 261 1.83 8.61 29.94
N ILE A 262 2.98 9.00 29.38
CA ILE A 262 3.42 10.38 29.31
C ILE A 262 3.19 10.88 27.89
N VAL A 263 2.48 11.99 27.77
CA VAL A 263 2.19 12.66 26.50
C VAL A 263 2.93 14.00 26.53
N GLN A 264 3.85 14.20 25.59
CA GLN A 264 4.67 15.42 25.48
C GLN A 264 4.29 16.22 24.23
N ASN A 265 4.67 17.50 24.20
CA ASN A 265 4.32 18.48 23.17
C ASN A 265 2.82 18.78 23.13
N THR A 266 2.17 18.80 24.30
CA THR A 266 0.72 19.05 24.41
C THR A 266 0.35 20.53 24.41
N GLY A 267 1.31 21.46 24.36
CA GLY A 267 1.08 22.88 24.63
C GLY A 267 0.12 23.61 23.69
N ASP A 268 -0.09 23.10 22.48
CA ASP A 268 -1.03 23.66 21.50
C ASP A 268 -2.44 23.04 21.57
N TYR A 269 -2.64 22.07 22.47
CA TYR A 269 -3.88 21.31 22.59
C TYR A 269 -4.60 21.66 23.89
N VAL A 270 -5.93 21.55 23.87
CA VAL A 270 -6.79 21.87 25.02
C VAL A 270 -7.46 20.65 25.61
N ARG A 271 -7.62 19.56 24.84
CA ARG A 271 -8.26 18.32 25.29
C ARG A 271 -7.52 17.09 24.78
N ILE A 272 -7.57 16.03 25.58
CA ILE A 272 -7.13 14.68 25.22
C ILE A 272 -8.29 13.73 25.42
N ILE A 273 -8.55 12.88 24.43
CA ILE A 273 -9.53 11.80 24.46
C ILE A 273 -8.78 10.48 24.27
N LEU A 274 -9.13 9.47 25.06
CA LEU A 274 -8.70 8.09 24.84
C LEU A 274 -9.90 7.21 24.53
N ARG A 275 -9.74 6.34 23.53
CA ARG A 275 -10.73 5.35 23.11
C ARG A 275 -10.10 3.97 23.02
N ASP A 276 -10.90 2.93 23.22
CA ASP A 276 -10.51 1.57 22.84
C ASP A 276 -10.74 1.33 21.33
N ILE A 277 -10.34 0.15 20.84
CA ILE A 277 -10.51 -0.26 19.43
C ILE A 277 -11.97 -0.32 18.94
N THR A 278 -12.94 -0.32 19.86
CA THR A 278 -14.37 -0.30 19.50
C THR A 278 -14.91 1.13 19.39
N GLY A 279 -14.06 2.13 19.63
CA GLY A 279 -14.40 3.55 19.66
C GLY A 279 -15.01 4.01 20.99
N LYS A 280 -15.10 3.12 21.99
CA LYS A 280 -15.67 3.45 23.30
C LYS A 280 -14.77 4.44 24.03
N TYR A 281 -15.36 5.50 24.58
CA TYR A 281 -14.65 6.47 25.41
C TYR A 281 -14.11 5.82 26.69
N ILE A 282 -12.81 5.96 26.90
CA ILE A 282 -12.09 5.47 28.08
C ILE A 282 -11.76 6.63 29.00
N LEU A 283 -11.29 7.74 28.44
CA LEU A 283 -10.90 8.92 29.20
C LEU A 283 -11.07 10.19 28.36
N GLU A 284 -11.44 11.29 29.02
CA GLU A 284 -11.33 12.64 28.46
C GLU A 284 -10.76 13.57 29.53
N LYS A 285 -9.75 14.38 29.19
CA LYS A 285 -9.13 15.34 30.09
C LYS A 285 -8.76 16.64 29.37
N GLU A 286 -8.82 17.75 30.09
CA GLU A 286 -8.25 19.02 29.64
C GLU A 286 -6.72 19.00 29.76
N VAL A 287 -6.06 19.60 28.77
CA VAL A 287 -4.61 19.75 28.74
C VAL A 287 -4.18 20.92 29.60
N SER A 288 -3.20 20.68 30.47
CA SER A 288 -2.53 21.74 31.23
C SER A 288 -1.02 21.61 31.09
N GLY A 289 -0.42 22.52 30.31
CA GLY A 289 1.01 22.54 30.05
C GLY A 289 1.44 21.71 28.83
N ASN A 290 2.76 21.52 28.69
CA ASN A 290 3.37 20.87 27.52
C ASN A 290 3.63 19.36 27.72
N GLU A 291 3.33 18.84 28.91
CA GLU A 291 3.44 17.43 29.26
C GLU A 291 2.25 17.03 30.15
N MET A 292 1.65 15.89 29.85
CA MET A 292 0.59 15.28 30.66
C MET A 292 0.94 13.84 31.01
N THR A 293 0.59 13.43 32.22
CA THR A 293 0.66 12.03 32.65
C THR A 293 -0.74 11.46 32.83
N ILE A 294 -1.00 10.30 32.22
CA ILE A 294 -2.26 9.54 32.33
C ILE A 294 -1.98 8.23 33.06
N SER A 295 -2.73 7.95 34.13
CA SER A 295 -2.70 6.65 34.80
C SER A 295 -3.52 5.66 33.99
N VAL A 296 -2.97 4.48 33.73
CA VAL A 296 -3.63 3.39 32.98
C VAL A 296 -3.85 2.13 33.82
N HIS A 297 -3.67 2.22 35.14
CA HIS A 297 -3.90 1.13 36.09
C HIS A 297 -5.24 0.39 35.90
N ASP A 298 -6.31 1.14 35.64
CA ASP A 298 -7.66 0.58 35.49
C ASP A 298 -8.00 0.16 34.04
N PHE A 299 -7.05 0.28 33.11
CA PHE A 299 -7.28 -0.03 31.71
C PHE A 299 -6.98 -1.50 31.46
N SER A 300 -7.76 -2.11 30.57
CA SER A 300 -7.48 -3.49 30.15
C SER A 300 -6.28 -3.52 29.22
N ALA A 301 -5.56 -4.64 29.19
CA ALA A 301 -4.56 -4.86 28.13
C ALA A 301 -5.26 -4.79 26.77
N GLY A 302 -4.64 -4.11 25.81
CA GLY A 302 -5.25 -3.87 24.51
C GLY A 302 -4.76 -2.60 23.84
N TRP A 303 -5.37 -2.32 22.70
CA TRP A 303 -5.03 -1.16 21.87
C TRP A 303 -5.97 0.00 22.20
N TYR A 304 -5.38 1.19 22.24
CA TYR A 304 -6.06 2.44 22.50
C TYR A 304 -5.63 3.49 21.49
N VAL A 305 -6.58 4.35 21.12
CA VAL A 305 -6.32 5.54 20.33
C VAL A 305 -6.39 6.73 21.27
N ILE A 306 -5.33 7.53 21.28
CA ILE A 306 -5.31 8.84 21.94
C ILE A 306 -5.48 9.92 20.88
N GLU A 307 -6.33 10.89 21.16
CA GLU A 307 -6.61 12.04 20.30
C GLU A 307 -6.39 13.31 21.11
N LEU A 308 -5.58 14.24 20.61
CA LEU A 308 -5.38 15.56 21.19
C LEU A 308 -6.10 16.58 20.32
N ILE A 309 -6.91 17.45 20.93
CA ILE A 309 -7.76 18.41 20.24
C ILE A 309 -7.32 19.82 20.62
N ALA A 310 -7.04 20.65 19.62
CA ALA A 310 -6.69 22.06 19.75
C ALA A 310 -7.93 22.96 19.82
N GLU A 311 -7.73 24.20 20.25
CA GLU A 311 -8.82 25.18 20.45
C GLU A 311 -9.57 25.52 19.14
N ASN A 312 -8.87 25.46 18.01
CA ASN A 312 -9.42 25.69 16.67
C ASN A 312 -10.16 24.45 16.10
N GLY A 313 -10.20 23.33 16.83
CA GLY A 313 -10.83 22.08 16.41
C GLY A 313 -9.93 21.13 15.61
N GLU A 314 -8.66 21.49 15.36
CA GLU A 314 -7.68 20.55 14.80
C GLU A 314 -7.39 19.44 15.81
N SER A 315 -7.18 18.21 15.34
CA SER A 315 -6.78 17.11 16.21
C SER A 315 -5.65 16.28 15.62
N VAL A 316 -4.88 15.67 16.52
CA VAL A 316 -3.81 14.73 16.19
C VAL A 316 -4.03 13.46 16.99
N SER A 317 -3.90 12.30 16.34
CA SER A 317 -4.09 11.01 16.96
C SER A 317 -2.77 10.25 17.10
N GLY A 318 -2.74 9.32 18.06
CA GLY A 318 -1.64 8.41 18.28
C GLY A 318 -2.12 7.06 18.77
N LYS A 319 -1.31 6.03 18.57
CA LYS A 319 -1.59 4.66 19.01
C LYS A 319 -0.90 4.36 20.34
N ILE A 320 -1.62 3.71 21.23
CA ILE A 320 -1.12 3.18 22.51
C ILE A 320 -1.40 1.68 22.55
N ILE A 321 -0.40 0.90 22.95
CA ILE A 321 -0.55 -0.54 23.22
C ILE A 321 -0.26 -0.73 24.71
N LEU A 322 -1.24 -1.28 25.43
CA LEU A 322 -1.09 -1.71 26.82
C LEU A 322 -1.00 -3.24 26.85
N GLU A 323 0.06 -3.75 27.47
CA GLU A 323 0.32 -5.19 27.65
C GLU A 323 -0.05 -5.67 29.06
#